data_AF-A0A1V4XTW4-F1
#
_entry.id   AF-A0A1V4XTW4-F1
#
_cell.length_a   1.000
_cell.length_b   1.000
_cell.length_c   1.000
_cell.angle_alpha   90.00
_cell.angle_beta   90.00
_cell.angle_gamma   90.00
#
_symmetry.space_group_name_H-M   'P 1'
#
loop_
_entity.id
_entity.type
_entity.pdbx_description
1 polymer ?
#
loop_
_entity_poly.entity_id
_entity_poly.type
_entity_poly.pdbx_seq_one_letter_code
_entity_poly.pdbx_strand_id
1 'polypeptide(L)'
;MVPGRGIIRNLINMAIKEKGTQAVVAEEAGCDGASLSKFLSGDGSLKLDALERIVAMSGLRVMSEAHYQDLLAALRAVNRLWAEEK
;
A
#
# COMPACT_ATOMS: atom_id res chain seq x y z
N MET A 1 -17.09 13.23 -0.70
CA MET A 1 -15.91 12.33 -0.88
C MET A 1 -15.12 12.82 -2.07
N VAL A 2 -13.87 13.27 -1.89
CA VAL A 2 -13.01 13.62 -3.03
C VAL A 2 -12.46 12.30 -3.60
N PRO A 3 -12.71 11.97 -4.88
CA PRO A 3 -12.08 10.83 -5.54
C PRO A 3 -10.57 11.07 -5.58
N GLY A 4 -9.75 10.14 -5.09
CA GLY A 4 -8.29 10.26 -5.15
C GLY A 4 -7.59 10.69 -3.86
N ARG A 5 -7.99 10.15 -2.69
CA ARG A 5 -6.97 9.95 -1.63
C ARG A 5 -5.89 9.03 -2.25
N GLY A 6 -4.79 9.65 -2.69
CA GLY A 6 -3.83 9.05 -3.63
C GLY A 6 -3.28 7.70 -3.14
N ILE A 7 -3.07 6.78 -4.09
CA ILE A 7 -2.54 5.43 -3.87
C ILE A 7 -1.29 5.46 -2.95
N ILE A 8 -0.42 6.45 -3.17
CA ILE A 8 0.79 6.67 -2.38
C ILE A 8 0.49 6.93 -0.90
N ARG A 9 -0.52 7.76 -0.59
CA ARG A 9 -0.90 8.06 0.80
C ARG A 9 -1.45 6.80 1.50
N ASN A 10 -2.20 5.98 0.79
CA ASN A 10 -2.69 4.71 1.32
C ASN A 10 -1.55 3.72 1.57
N LEU A 11 -0.58 3.63 0.66
CA LEU A 11 0.62 2.80 0.85
C LEU A 11 1.39 3.20 2.11
N ILE A 12 1.62 4.51 2.30
CA ILE A 12 2.30 5.03 3.49
C ILE A 12 1.51 4.72 4.77
N ASN A 13 0.19 4.94 4.77
CA ASN A 13 -0.65 4.63 5.92
C ASN A 13 -0.67 3.14 6.25
N MET A 14 -0.62 2.27 5.24
CA MET A 14 -0.50 0.83 5.44
C MET A 14 0.85 0.46 6.04
N ALA A 15 1.95 1.03 5.55
CA ALA A 15 3.26 0.85 6.17
C ALA A 15 3.27 1.30 7.64
N ILE A 16 2.64 2.43 7.97
CA ILE A 16 2.50 2.91 9.35
C ILE A 16 1.70 1.92 10.20
N LYS A 17 0.64 1.33 9.64
CA LYS A 17 -0.16 0.33 10.34
C LYS A 17 0.65 -0.95 10.64
N GLU A 18 1.46 -1.40 9.69
CA GLU A 18 2.32 -2.59 9.86
C GLU A 18 3.50 -2.34 10.81
N LYS A 19 4.08 -1.13 10.80
CA LYS A 19 5.27 -0.76 11.59
C LYS A 19 4.95 -0.04 12.91
N GLY A 20 3.68 0.27 13.15
CA GLY A 20 3.18 0.91 14.36
C GLY A 20 3.20 2.45 14.35
N THR A 21 4.29 3.08 13.92
CA THR A 21 4.38 4.56 13.93
C THR A 21 5.03 5.15 12.69
N GLN A 22 4.70 6.41 12.38
CA GLN A 22 5.32 7.16 11.28
C GLN A 22 6.82 7.37 11.50
N ALA A 23 7.27 7.50 12.74
CA ALA A 23 8.69 7.66 13.06
C ALA A 23 9.51 6.43 12.65
N VAL A 24 9.01 5.23 12.97
CA VAL A 24 9.65 3.96 12.59
C VAL A 24 9.68 3.79 11.07
N VAL A 25 8.58 4.13 10.38
CA VAL A 25 8.54 4.09 8.91
C VAL A 25 9.55 5.06 8.30
N ALA A 26 9.67 6.28 8.81
CA ALA A 26 10.64 7.25 8.31
C ALA A 26 12.08 6.76 8.51
N GLU A 27 12.39 6.25 9.70
CA GLU A 27 13.70 5.68 10.04
C GLU A 27 14.07 4.51 9.11
N GLU A 28 13.19 3.52 8.96
CA GLU A 28 13.42 2.36 8.07
C GLU A 28 13.50 2.78 6.59
N ALA A 29 12.77 3.83 6.19
CA ALA A 29 12.85 4.40 4.85
C ALA A 29 14.14 5.20 4.61
N GLY A 30 14.91 5.49 5.66
CA GLY A 30 16.12 6.32 5.59
C GLY A 30 15.81 7.81 5.36
N CYS A 31 14.68 8.30 5.85
CA CYS A 31 14.30 9.71 5.82
C CYS A 31 13.96 10.23 7.23
N ASP A 32 13.97 11.54 7.41
CA ASP A 32 13.53 12.13 8.67
C ASP A 32 11.99 12.21 8.73
N GLY A 33 11.42 12.16 9.94
CA GLY A 33 9.97 12.19 10.14
C GLY A 33 9.29 13.48 9.70
N ALA A 34 10.02 14.61 9.67
CA ALA A 34 9.49 15.89 9.19
C ALA A 34 9.38 15.91 7.66
N SER A 35 10.33 15.30 6.95
CA SER A 35 10.32 15.10 5.50
C SER A 35 9.15 14.21 5.08
N LEU A 36 8.90 13.12 5.81
CA LEU A 36 7.71 12.28 5.56
C LEU A 36 6.41 13.05 5.83
N SER A 37 6.35 13.86 6.89
CA SER A 37 5.19 14.70 7.19
C SER A 37 4.93 15.76 6.10
N LYS A 38 5.97 16.45 5.64
CA LYS A 38 5.89 17.43 4.55
C LYS A 38 5.48 16.78 3.23
N PHE A 39 5.97 15.57 2.95
CA PHE A 39 5.54 14.81 1.79
C PHE A 39 4.05 14.45 1.87
N LEU A 40 3.57 14.03 3.04
CA LEU A 40 2.16 13.72 3.25
C LEU A 40 1.24 14.94 3.14
N SER A 41 1.71 16.13 3.53
CA SER A 41 0.96 17.39 3.36
C SER A 41 1.03 17.95 1.93
N GLY A 42 2.00 17.50 1.12
CA GLY A 42 2.23 17.97 -0.25
C GLY A 42 3.22 19.13 -0.35
N ASP A 43 3.81 19.55 0.77
CA ASP A 43 4.74 20.68 0.86
C ASP A 43 6.22 20.26 0.69
N GLY A 44 6.47 18.96 0.48
CA GLY A 44 7.83 18.41 0.37
C GLY A 44 7.92 17.22 -0.57
N SER A 45 9.15 16.86 -0.93
CA SER A 45 9.47 15.70 -1.74
C SER A 45 10.16 14.61 -0.92
N LEU A 46 10.05 13.37 -1.40
CA LEU A 46 10.81 12.22 -0.92
C LEU A 46 11.66 11.66 -2.06
N LYS A 47 12.81 11.10 -1.72
CA LYS A 47 13.61 10.33 -2.67
C LYS A 47 12.85 9.09 -3.10
N LEU A 48 13.02 8.67 -4.35
CA LEU A 48 12.38 7.47 -4.89
C LEU A 48 12.69 6.23 -4.04
N ASP A 49 13.96 6.03 -3.68
CA ASP A 49 14.41 4.91 -2.82
C ASP A 49 13.67 4.85 -1.47
N ALA A 50 13.38 6.00 -0.87
CA ALA A 50 12.63 6.06 0.38
C ALA A 50 11.18 5.63 0.15
N LEU A 51 10.58 6.04 -0.97
CA LEU A 51 9.24 5.61 -1.36
C LEU A 51 9.18 4.09 -1.59
N GLU A 52 10.15 3.53 -2.31
CA GLU A 52 10.24 2.08 -2.59
C GLU A 52 10.37 1.26 -1.31
N ARG A 53 11.19 1.71 -0.35
CA ARG A 53 11.27 1.09 0.98
C ARG A 53 9.94 1.14 1.72
N ILE A 54 9.23 2.27 1.68
CA ILE A 54 7.91 2.39 2.30
C ILE A 54 6.89 1.45 1.65
N VAL A 55 6.92 1.32 0.33
CA VAL A 55 6.07 0.36 -0.39
C VAL A 55 6.37 -1.07 0.06
N ALA A 56 7.64 -1.46 0.18
CA ALA A 56 8.03 -2.77 0.68
C ALA A 56 7.51 -3.02 2.12
N MET A 57 7.57 -2.01 2.99
CA MET A 57 7.04 -2.10 4.37
C MET A 57 5.51 -2.25 4.43
N SER A 58 4.78 -1.72 3.45
CA SER A 58 3.31 -1.78 3.44
C SER A 58 2.74 -3.18 3.22
N GLY A 59 3.56 -4.13 2.77
CA GLY A 59 3.13 -5.48 2.38
C GLY A 59 2.20 -5.52 1.16
N LEU A 60 1.90 -4.37 0.56
CA LEU A 60 1.03 -4.27 -0.60
C LEU A 60 1.78 -4.64 -1.88
N ARG A 61 1.10 -5.38 -2.75
CA ARG A 61 1.57 -5.67 -4.11
C ARG A 61 0.71 -4.91 -5.10
N VAL A 62 1.35 -4.16 -5.99
CA VAL A 62 0.67 -3.53 -7.12
C VAL A 62 0.47 -4.60 -8.19
N MET A 63 -0.78 -4.79 -8.61
CA MET A 63 -1.15 -5.68 -9.70
C MET A 63 -1.96 -4.92 -10.75
N SER A 64 -1.97 -5.42 -11.98
CA SER A 64 -2.85 -4.89 -13.02
C SER A 64 -4.31 -5.25 -12.71
N GLU A 65 -5.24 -4.43 -13.20
CA GLU A 65 -6.67 -4.72 -13.10
C GLU A 65 -7.02 -6.07 -13.74
N ALA A 66 -6.40 -6.40 -14.88
CA ALA A 66 -6.58 -7.70 -15.53
C ALA A 66 -6.24 -8.87 -14.60
N HIS A 67 -5.07 -8.86 -13.96
CA HIS A 67 -4.68 -9.91 -13.02
C HIS A 67 -5.62 -9.97 -11.80
N TYR A 68 -6.11 -8.83 -11.32
CA TYR A 68 -7.08 -8.79 -10.23
C TYR A 68 -8.41 -9.47 -10.63
N GLN A 69 -8.91 -9.20 -11.83
CA GLN A 69 -10.12 -9.83 -12.35
C GLN A 69 -9.94 -11.35 -12.56
N ASP A 70 -8.77 -11.78 -13.05
CA ASP A 70 -8.44 -13.21 -13.19
C ASP A 70 -8.46 -13.94 -11.83
N LEU A 71 -7.86 -13.35 -10.79
CA LEU A 71 -7.89 -13.88 -9.43
C LEU A 71 -9.31 -13.97 -8.86
N LEU A 72 -10.14 -12.94 -9.09
CA LEU A 72 -11.55 -12.95 -8.67
C LEU A 72 -12.35 -14.03 -9.39
N ALA A 73 -12.12 -14.21 -10.69
CA ALA A 73 -12.78 -15.25 -11.47
C ALA A 73 -12.42 -16.65 -10.95
N ALA A 74 -11.13 -16.89 -10.67
CA ALA A 74 -10.66 -18.15 -10.09
C ALA A 74 -11.28 -18.41 -8.71
N LEU A 75 -11.32 -17.40 -7.82
CA LEU A 75 -11.95 -17.53 -6.50
C LEU A 75 -13.45 -17.87 -6.59
N ARG A 76 -14.18 -17.25 -7.53
CA ARG A 76 -15.60 -17.56 -7.75
C ARG A 76 -15.81 -18.99 -8.24
N ALA A 77 -14.94 -19.47 -9.12
CA ALA A 77 -15.00 -20.85 -9.61
C ALA A 77 -14.75 -21.85 -8.49
N VAL A 78 -13.71 -21.64 -7.67
CA VAL A 78 -13.40 -22.49 -6.51
C VAL A 78 -14.55 -22.51 -5.50
N ASN A 79 -15.14 -21.34 -5.19
CA ASN A 79 -16.25 -21.27 -4.25
C ASN A 79 -17.49 -22.03 -4.75
N ARG A 80 -17.78 -21.96 -6.06
CA ARG A 80 -18.88 -22.73 -6.65
C ARG A 80 -18.63 -24.23 -6.53
N LEU A 81 -17.45 -24.72 -6.90
CA LEU A 81 -17.10 -26.14 -6.81
C LEU A 81 -17.22 -26.66 -5.38
N TRP A 82 -16.74 -25.88 -4.40
CA TRP A 82 -16.83 -26.28 -2.99
C TRP A 82 -18.28 -26.27 -2.46
N ALA A 83 -19.14 -25.40 -2.99
CA ALA A 83 -20.56 -25.38 -2.63
C ALA A 83 -21.34 -26.56 -3.23
N GLU A 84 -20.91 -27.11 -4.37
CA GLU A 84 -21.51 -28.26 -5.04
C GLU A 84 -21.08 -29.60 -4.42
N GLU A 85 -19.94 -29.65 -3.72
CA GLU A 85 -19.46 -30.81 -2.97
C GLU A 85 -20.06 -30.96 -1.55
N LYS A 86 -20.95 -30.04 -1.14
CA LYS A 86 -21.71 -30.09 0.13
C LYS A 86 -23.19 -30.38 -0.10
#